data_AF-A0A2G9S459-F1
#
_entry.id   AF-A0A2G9S459-F1
#
_cell.length_a   1.000
_cell.length_b   1.000
_cell.length_c   1.000
_cell.angle_alpha   90.00
_cell.angle_beta   90.00
_cell.angle_gamma   90.00
#
_symmetry.space_group_name_H-M   'P 1'
#
loop_
_entity.id
_entity.type
_entity.pdbx_description
1 polymer ?
#
loop_
_entity_poly.entity_id
_entity_poly.type
_entity_poly.pdbx_seq_one_letter_code
_entity_poly.pdbx_strand_id
1 'polypeptide(L)'
;IDCAGILKLRNSDIELRKGETDIGRKNTRVRLVFRAHIPQPNGKVLSLQTASIPIECSQRSAQELPQVDKYSINTCSVTGGAEMIIAGSNILPESKVIFIEKGQGGMSSNCLIM
;
A
#
# COMPACT_ATOMS: atom_id res chain seq x y z
N ILE A 1 -16.49 -10.87 6.30
CA ILE A 1 -17.45 -9.75 6.23
C ILE A 1 -17.38 -9.23 4.81
N ASP A 2 -18.44 -9.47 4.06
CA ASP A 2 -18.59 -9.25 2.61
C ASP A 2 -19.72 -8.25 2.29
N CYS A 3 -20.32 -7.66 3.32
CA CYS A 3 -21.50 -6.79 3.23
C CYS A 3 -21.25 -5.35 3.71
N ALA A 4 -20.00 -4.91 3.86
CA ALA A 4 -19.65 -3.58 4.36
C ALA A 4 -18.71 -2.84 3.40
N GLY A 5 -19.01 -1.56 3.12
CA GLY A 5 -18.18 -0.65 2.32
C GLY A 5 -17.69 0.55 3.12
N ILE A 6 -16.70 1.27 2.59
CA ILE A 6 -16.15 2.50 3.17
C ILE A 6 -16.62 3.69 2.34
N LEU A 7 -17.38 4.61 2.94
CA LEU A 7 -17.87 5.82 2.29
C LEU A 7 -17.00 7.03 2.64
N LYS A 8 -16.43 7.71 1.63
CA LYS A 8 -15.72 8.98 1.82
C LYS A 8 -16.70 10.14 1.84
N LEU A 9 -16.83 10.81 2.97
CA LEU A 9 -17.59 12.05 3.08
C LEU A 9 -16.75 13.24 2.59
N ARG A 10 -17.41 14.25 1.99
CA ARG A 10 -16.75 15.49 1.56
C ARG A 10 -16.34 16.29 2.79
N ASN A 11 -15.12 16.83 2.81
CA ASN A 11 -14.57 17.51 3.98
C ASN A 11 -15.44 18.69 4.44
N SER A 12 -15.95 19.49 3.49
CA SER A 12 -16.88 20.60 3.78
C SER A 12 -18.11 20.16 4.58
N ASP A 13 -18.62 18.95 4.31
CA ASP A 13 -19.83 18.45 4.96
C ASP A 13 -19.56 18.01 6.41
N ILE A 14 -18.32 17.64 6.72
CA ILE A 14 -17.90 17.24 8.07
C ILE A 14 -17.57 18.50 8.91
N GLU A 15 -16.84 19.46 8.34
CA GLU A 15 -16.47 20.73 8.99
C GLU A 15 -17.71 21.49 9.45
N LEU A 16 -18.74 21.57 8.59
CA LEU A 16 -20.03 22.20 8.91
C LEU A 16 -20.80 21.52 10.04
N ARG A 17 -20.62 20.20 10.25
CA ARG A 17 -21.36 19.43 11.25
C ARG A 17 -20.65 19.33 12.60
N LYS A 18 -19.31 19.30 12.59
CA LYS A 18 -18.52 19.01 13.79
C LYS A 18 -17.70 20.18 14.32
N GLY A 19 -17.59 21.29 13.57
CA GLY A 19 -16.75 22.43 13.98
C GLY A 19 -15.26 22.06 14.12
N GLU A 20 -14.86 20.92 13.57
CA GLU A 20 -13.54 20.30 13.75
C GLU A 20 -12.63 20.80 12.61
N THR A 21 -11.78 21.78 12.88
CA THR A 21 -11.01 22.48 11.84
C THR A 21 -9.76 21.72 11.33
N ASP A 22 -9.54 20.48 11.78
CA ASP A 22 -8.37 19.65 11.41
C ASP A 22 -8.73 18.49 10.44
N ILE A 23 -9.96 18.47 9.90
CA ILE A 23 -10.45 17.45 8.95
C ILE A 23 -9.79 17.58 7.55
N GLY A 24 -9.19 18.74 7.26
CA GLY A 24 -8.37 18.97 6.07
C GLY A 24 -7.04 18.20 6.08
N ARG A 25 -6.67 17.58 7.21
CA ARG A 25 -5.49 16.72 7.28
C ARG A 25 -5.76 15.46 6.45
N LYS A 26 -4.83 15.12 5.56
CA LYS A 26 -4.85 13.97 4.62
C LYS A 26 -4.85 12.61 5.34
N ASN A 27 -5.70 12.41 6.33
CA ASN A 27 -5.79 11.15 7.05
C ASN A 27 -6.76 10.23 6.31
N THR A 28 -6.20 9.55 5.33
CA THR A 28 -6.87 8.54 4.51
C THR A 28 -6.75 7.15 5.11
N ARG A 29 -6.14 7.00 6.30
CA ARG A 29 -5.97 5.72 6.98
C ARG A 29 -7.10 5.48 7.97
N VAL A 30 -7.89 4.44 7.72
CA VAL A 30 -9.01 4.03 8.58
C VAL A 30 -8.79 2.63 9.13
N ARG A 31 -9.61 2.21 10.09
CA ARG A 31 -9.68 0.83 10.57
C ARG A 31 -11.14 0.41 10.66
N LEU A 32 -11.42 -0.85 10.37
CA LEU A 32 -12.70 -1.45 10.72
C LEU A 32 -12.68 -1.72 12.23
N VAL A 33 -13.75 -1.32 12.92
CA VAL A 33 -13.93 -1.57 14.35
C VAL A 33 -15.09 -2.53 14.52
N PHE A 34 -14.81 -3.68 15.14
CA PHE A 34 -15.80 -4.70 15.44
C PHE A 34 -16.12 -4.63 16.92
N ARG A 35 -17.41 -4.58 17.26
CA ARG A 35 -17.88 -4.55 18.65
C ARG A 35 -18.96 -5.60 18.86
N ALA A 36 -18.80 -6.40 19.91
CA ALA A 36 -19.79 -7.39 20.35
C ALA A 36 -20.25 -7.07 21.77
N HIS A 37 -21.55 -7.20 22.01
CA HIS A 37 -22.17 -7.00 23.32
C HIS A 37 -22.72 -8.34 23.81
N ILE A 38 -22.21 -8.83 24.94
CA ILE A 38 -22.55 -10.14 25.51
C ILE A 38 -23.30 -9.92 26.82
N PRO A 39 -24.63 -10.11 26.85
CA PRO A 39 -25.40 -10.08 28.09
C PRO A 39 -24.88 -11.12 29.08
N GLN A 40 -24.73 -10.73 30.34
CA GLN A 40 -24.24 -11.58 31.42
C GLN A 40 -25.41 -12.00 32.33
N PRO A 41 -25.32 -13.16 33.01
CA PRO A 41 -26.36 -13.64 33.93
C PRO A 41 -26.67 -12.67 35.08
N ASN A 42 -25.73 -11.79 35.43
CA ASN A 42 -25.89 -10.77 36.46
C ASN A 42 -26.57 -9.47 35.96
N GLY A 43 -27.12 -9.48 34.75
CA GLY A 43 -27.78 -8.31 34.13
C GLY A 43 -26.85 -7.26 33.56
N LYS A 44 -25.52 -7.42 33.68
CA LYS A 44 -24.54 -6.54 33.03
C LYS A 44 -24.32 -6.95 31.57
N VAL A 45 -23.72 -6.06 30.78
CA VAL A 45 -23.31 -6.34 29.40
C VAL A 45 -21.79 -6.25 29.29
N LEU A 46 -21.15 -7.33 28.88
CA LEU A 46 -19.72 -7.32 28.53
C LEU A 46 -19.57 -6.83 27.09
N SER A 47 -18.77 -5.79 26.89
CA SER A 47 -18.51 -5.24 25.55
C SER A 47 -17.09 -5.56 25.12
N LEU A 48 -16.95 -6.31 24.03
CA LEU A 48 -15.66 -6.64 23.42
C LEU A 48 -15.47 -5.79 22.16
N GLN A 49 -14.26 -5.26 21.96
CA GLN A 49 -13.93 -4.47 20.78
C GLN A 49 -12.57 -4.86 20.22
N THR A 50 -12.48 -4.97 18.88
CA THR A 50 -11.22 -5.16 18.17
C THR A 50 -11.17 -4.28 16.93
N ALA A 51 -9.97 -3.88 16.53
CA ALA A 51 -9.73 -3.06 15.35
C ALA A 51 -8.89 -3.82 14.33
N SER A 52 -9.23 -3.68 13.04
CA SER A 52 -8.43 -4.25 11.96
C SER A 52 -7.04 -3.59 11.86
N ILE A 53 -6.21 -4.15 10.98
CA ILE A 53 -5.07 -3.42 10.43
C ILE A 53 -5.54 -2.12 9.73
N PRO A 54 -4.70 -1.08 9.66
CA PRO A 54 -5.03 0.14 8.92
C PRO A 54 -5.30 -0.13 7.44
N ILE A 55 -6.31 0.52 6.89
CA ILE A 55 -6.70 0.50 5.48
C ILE A 55 -6.43 1.88 4.91
N GLU A 56 -5.71 1.93 3.80
CA GLU A 56 -5.46 3.15 3.04
C GLU A 56 -6.63 3.41 2.08
N CYS A 57 -7.37 4.48 2.32
CA CYS A 57 -8.58 4.87 1.57
C CYS A 57 -8.36 6.10 0.68
N SER A 58 -7.12 6.57 0.53
CA SER A 58 -6.81 7.47 -0.57
C SER A 58 -7.14 6.73 -1.85
N GLN A 59 -7.68 7.45 -2.83
CA GLN A 59 -7.55 6.97 -4.18
C GLN A 59 -6.06 6.81 -4.38
N ARG A 60 -5.58 5.55 -4.46
CA ARG A 60 -4.33 5.30 -5.12
C ARG A 60 -4.57 5.91 -6.49
N SER A 61 -4.04 7.11 -6.76
CA SER A 61 -3.41 7.33 -8.05
C SER A 61 -2.64 6.05 -8.22
N ALA A 62 -3.08 5.17 -9.12
CA ALA A 62 -2.29 3.99 -9.40
C ALA A 62 -0.90 4.57 -9.56
N GLN A 63 -0.01 4.33 -8.59
CA GLN A 63 1.38 4.61 -8.82
C GLN A 63 1.64 3.52 -9.82
N GLU A 64 1.42 3.90 -11.07
CA GLU A 64 1.31 2.97 -12.17
C GLU A 64 2.62 2.20 -12.08
N LEU A 65 2.51 0.89 -11.86
CA LEU A 65 3.69 0.10 -11.58
C LEU A 65 4.68 0.33 -12.73
N PRO A 66 5.98 0.49 -12.47
CA PRO A 66 6.95 0.66 -13.54
C PRO A 66 6.78 -0.50 -14.54
N GLN A 67 6.46 -0.19 -15.79
CA GLN A 67 6.32 -1.18 -16.84
C GLN A 67 7.50 -1.06 -17.78
N VAL A 68 8.14 -2.18 -18.10
CA VAL A 68 9.25 -2.24 -19.05
C VAL A 68 8.72 -2.78 -20.37
N ASP A 69 8.79 -1.98 -21.43
CA ASP A 69 8.37 -2.38 -22.77
C ASP A 69 9.54 -2.98 -23.56
N LYS A 70 10.69 -2.30 -23.49
CA LYS A 70 11.89 -2.69 -24.24
C LYS A 70 13.15 -2.32 -23.47
N TYR A 71 14.20 -3.09 -23.71
CA TYR A 71 15.54 -2.77 -23.27
C TYR A 71 16.58 -3.03 -24.36
N SER A 72 17.70 -2.30 -24.34
CA SER A 72 18.69 -2.32 -25.42
C SER A 72 19.54 -3.60 -25.48
N ILE A 73 19.82 -4.23 -24.34
CA ILE A 73 20.69 -5.39 -24.24
C ILE A 73 20.09 -6.49 -23.35
N ASN A 74 20.24 -7.74 -23.76
CA ASN A 74 19.79 -8.92 -23.00
C ASN A 74 20.96 -9.78 -22.48
N THR A 75 22.20 -9.42 -22.83
CA THR A 75 23.43 -10.13 -22.50
C THR A 75 24.54 -9.12 -22.24
N CYS A 76 25.44 -9.41 -21.30
CA CYS A 76 26.62 -8.62 -21.03
C CYS A 76 27.71 -9.48 -20.38
N SER A 77 28.92 -8.94 -20.27
CA SER A 77 30.02 -9.59 -19.53
C SER A 77 29.68 -9.73 -18.05
N VAL A 78 30.17 -10.78 -17.40
CA VAL A 78 30.08 -10.97 -15.93
C VAL A 78 30.74 -9.83 -15.15
N THR A 79 31.65 -9.09 -15.77
CA THR A 79 32.29 -7.91 -15.18
C THR A 79 31.38 -6.68 -15.14
N GLY A 80 30.20 -6.74 -15.77
CA GLY A 80 29.28 -5.61 -15.89
C GLY A 80 29.86 -4.45 -16.70
N GLY A 81 29.36 -3.23 -16.45
CA GLY A 81 29.84 -1.98 -17.05
C GLY A 81 29.20 -1.59 -18.39
N ALA A 82 28.38 -2.46 -18.98
CA ALA A 82 27.60 -2.12 -20.17
C ALA A 82 26.41 -1.22 -19.80
N GLU A 83 26.16 -0.20 -20.61
CA GLU A 83 24.99 0.67 -20.47
C GLU A 83 23.72 -0.03 -21.02
N MET A 84 22.66 -0.04 -20.22
CA MET A 84 21.35 -0.58 -20.59
C MET A 84 20.32 0.54 -20.63
N ILE A 85 19.68 0.73 -21.78
CA ILE A 85 18.60 1.68 -21.95
C ILE A 85 17.29 0.93 -21.77
N ILE A 86 16.44 1.39 -20.84
CA ILE A 86 15.12 0.83 -20.55
C ILE A 86 14.07 1.83 -21.02
N ALA A 87 13.19 1.39 -21.92
CA ALA A 87 12.02 2.13 -22.36
C ALA A 87 10.76 1.51 -21.74
N GLY A 88 9.88 2.35 -21.24
CA GLY A 88 8.70 1.91 -20.51
C GLY A 88 7.89 3.07 -19.96
N SER A 89 6.82 2.73 -19.22
CA SER A 89 5.95 3.69 -18.55
C SER A 89 6.23 3.69 -17.05
N ASN A 90 6.02 4.85 -16.42
CA ASN A 90 6.06 4.99 -14.96
C ASN A 90 7.42 4.67 -14.31
N ILE A 91 8.50 4.87 -15.07
CA ILE A 91 9.88 4.82 -14.58
C ILE A 91 10.23 6.21 -14.07
N LEU A 92 10.08 6.40 -12.76
CA LEU A 92 10.40 7.65 -12.06
C LEU A 92 11.91 7.74 -11.75
N PRO A 93 12.48 8.94 -11.51
CA PRO A 93 13.90 9.10 -11.18
C PRO A 93 14.39 8.27 -9.98
N GLU A 94 13.51 7.94 -9.04
CA GLU A 94 13.78 7.09 -7.87
C GLU A 94 13.63 5.57 -8.14
N SER A 95 13.27 5.18 -9.36
CA SER A 95 13.12 3.79 -9.75
C SER A 95 14.46 3.05 -9.66
N LYS A 96 14.39 1.77 -9.29
CA LYS A 96 15.57 0.91 -9.18
C LYS A 96 15.44 -0.30 -10.09
N VAL A 97 16.52 -0.64 -10.78
CA VAL A 97 16.65 -1.87 -11.56
C VAL A 97 17.34 -2.91 -10.69
N ILE A 98 16.74 -4.10 -10.54
CA ILE A 98 17.26 -5.16 -9.68
C ILE A 98 17.45 -6.42 -10.52
N PHE A 99 18.69 -6.91 -10.61
CA PHE A 99 19.02 -8.18 -11.26
C PHE A 99 18.98 -9.30 -10.22
N ILE A 100 18.25 -10.39 -10.51
CA ILE A 100 18.03 -11.48 -9.56
C ILE A 100 18.28 -12.81 -10.27
N GLU A 101 19.19 -13.61 -9.74
CA GLU A 101 19.31 -15.03 -10.08
C GLU A 101 18.38 -15.84 -9.16
N LYS A 102 17.45 -16.61 -9.76
CA LYS A 102 16.59 -17.52 -9.00
C LYS A 102 17.22 -18.91 -8.99
N GLY A 103 17.84 -19.31 -7.87
CA GLY A 103 18.29 -20.69 -7.67
C GLY A 103 17.12 -21.68 -7.53
N GLN A 104 17.39 -23.00 -7.63
CA GLN A 104 16.40 -24.08 -7.50
C GLN A 104 15.76 -24.23 -6.10
N GLY A 105 15.96 -23.28 -5.18
CA GLY A 105 15.43 -23.35 -3.82
C GLY A 105 15.21 -22.01 -3.13
N GLY A 106 15.07 -20.91 -3.89
CA GLY A 106 14.77 -19.60 -3.33
C GLY A 106 15.97 -18.88 -2.70
N MET A 107 16.39 -17.80 -3.37
CA MET A 107 17.17 -16.66 -2.85
C MET A 107 18.56 -16.95 -2.26
N SER A 108 19.55 -17.10 -3.14
CA SER A 108 20.96 -16.87 -2.80
C SER A 108 21.28 -15.39 -3.08
N SER A 109 21.13 -14.53 -2.08
CA SER A 109 21.30 -13.08 -2.20
C SER A 109 22.78 -12.67 -2.15
N ASN A 110 23.45 -12.57 -3.29
CA ASN A 110 24.65 -11.74 -3.42
C ASN A 110 24.21 -10.32 -3.78
N CYS A 111 24.02 -9.51 -2.73
CA CYS A 111 23.57 -8.13 -2.82
C CYS A 111 24.73 -7.23 -3.28
N LEU A 112 24.69 -6.74 -4.52
CA LEU A 112 25.52 -5.63 -4.97
C LEU A 112 24.59 -4.43 -5.23
N ILE A 113 24.68 -3.40 -4.39
CA ILE A 113 23.89 -2.17 -4.49
C ILE A 113 24.74 -1.15 -5.25
N MET A 114 24.24 -0.62 -6.36
CA MET A 114 24.64 0.70 -6.86
C MET A 114 23.47 1.66 -6.66
#